data_AF-A0A7W6JQ28-F1
#
_entry.id   AF-A0A7W6JQ28-F1
#
_cell.length_a   1.000
_cell.length_b   1.000
_cell.length_c   1.000
_cell.angle_alpha   90.00
_cell.angle_beta   90.00
_cell.angle_gamma   90.00
#
_symmetry.space_group_name_H-M   'P 1'
#
loop_
_entity.id
_entity.type
_entity.pdbx_description
1 polymer ?
#
loop_
_entity_poly.entity_id
_entity_poly.type
_entity_poly.pdbx_seq_one_letter_code
_entity_poly.pdbx_strand_id
1 'polypeptide(L)'
;MIQRAAPRRRHRRRPTSFGEWVAATALLTGILVYNFAPGIEQALIGSTTMRDREAAIERSAYYSNCNAARAAGVAPISRGSPGYRPEMDGDGDGVACEPVRF
;
A
#
# COMPACT_ATOMS: atom_id res chain seq x y z
N MET A 1 18.28 -18.80 -72.54
CA MET A 1 18.43 -18.02 -71.29
C MET A 1 17.93 -16.60 -71.51
N ILE A 2 16.72 -16.22 -71.09
CA ILE A 2 16.38 -14.87 -70.56
C ILE A 2 15.09 -15.02 -69.73
N GLN A 3 15.19 -15.14 -68.40
CA GLN A 3 14.05 -15.01 -67.50
C GLN A 3 13.75 -13.52 -67.31
N ARG A 4 12.56 -13.07 -67.74
CA ARG A 4 12.08 -11.71 -67.47
C ARG A 4 11.58 -11.63 -66.02
N ALA A 5 12.22 -10.78 -65.21
CA ALA A 5 11.81 -10.51 -63.84
C ALA A 5 10.50 -9.70 -63.78
N ALA A 6 9.59 -10.05 -62.87
CA ALA A 6 8.35 -9.32 -62.62
C ALA A 6 8.60 -8.00 -61.86
N PRO A 7 7.83 -6.92 -62.12
CA PRO A 7 8.02 -5.65 -61.43
C PRO A 7 7.59 -5.75 -59.95
N ARG A 8 8.49 -5.34 -59.04
CA ARG A 8 8.19 -5.22 -57.60
C ARG A 8 7.16 -4.10 -57.38
N ARG A 9 5.98 -4.45 -56.86
CA ARG A 9 4.98 -3.47 -56.39
C ARG A 9 5.57 -2.67 -55.22
N ARG A 10 5.87 -1.39 -55.43
CA ARG A 10 6.23 -0.47 -54.33
C ARG A 10 4.98 -0.17 -53.52
N HIS A 11 4.94 -0.62 -52.26
CA HIS A 11 3.94 -0.17 -51.30
C HIS A 11 4.14 1.33 -51.06
N ARG A 12 3.22 2.15 -51.58
CA ARG A 12 3.17 3.58 -51.31
C ARG A 12 2.65 3.78 -49.89
N ARG A 13 3.55 4.00 -48.93
CA ARG A 13 3.17 4.39 -47.57
C ARG A 13 2.47 5.75 -47.66
N ARG A 14 1.23 5.84 -47.15
CA ARG A 14 0.49 7.10 -47.07
C ARG A 14 1.16 7.97 -45.99
N PRO A 15 1.38 9.27 -46.22
CA PRO A 15 1.85 10.15 -45.16
C PRO A 15 0.77 10.25 -44.08
N THR A 16 1.14 10.04 -42.82
CA THR A 16 0.22 10.15 -41.69
C THR A 16 -0.28 11.58 -41.58
N SER A 17 -1.59 11.74 -41.54
CA SER A 17 -2.25 13.05 -41.41
C SER A 17 -2.13 13.59 -39.97
N PHE A 18 -2.21 14.91 -39.80
CA PHE A 18 -2.21 15.55 -38.47
C PHE A 18 -3.32 14.99 -37.54
N GLY A 19 -4.46 14.60 -38.11
CA GLY A 19 -5.55 13.97 -37.36
C GLY A 19 -5.21 12.60 -36.77
N GLU A 20 -4.39 11.80 -37.47
CA GLU A 20 -3.91 10.51 -36.94
C GLU A 20 -2.94 10.70 -35.77
N TRP A 21 -2.13 11.77 -35.80
CA TRP A 21 -1.25 12.14 -34.68
C TRP A 21 -2.03 12.56 -33.44
N VAL A 22 -3.07 13.38 -33.58
CA VAL A 22 -3.93 13.81 -32.46
C VAL A 22 -4.68 12.62 -31.86
N ALA A 23 -5.19 11.71 -32.68
CA ALA A 23 -5.86 10.51 -32.19
C ALA A 23 -4.89 9.58 -31.44
N ALA A 24 -3.68 9.38 -31.97
CA ALA A 24 -2.67 8.55 -31.32
C ALA A 24 -2.20 9.14 -29.99
N THR A 25 -1.98 10.46 -29.90
CA THR A 25 -1.56 11.10 -28.66
C THR A 25 -2.64 11.05 -27.58
N ALA A 26 -3.91 11.29 -27.95
CA ALA A 26 -5.05 11.19 -27.03
C ALA A 26 -5.23 9.78 -26.44
N LEU A 27 -5.04 8.74 -27.26
CA LEU A 27 -5.09 7.36 -26.78
C LEU A 27 -3.92 7.04 -25.84
N LEU A 28 -2.71 7.47 -26.18
CA LEU A 28 -1.52 7.21 -25.35
C LEU A 28 -1.58 7.94 -24.01
N THR A 29 -2.04 9.18 -23.98
CA THR A 29 -2.22 9.92 -22.72
C THR A 29 -3.32 9.31 -21.86
N GLY A 30 -4.44 8.89 -22.47
CA GLY A 30 -5.52 8.17 -21.76
C GLY A 30 -5.05 6.85 -21.16
N ILE A 31 -4.26 6.05 -21.90
CA ILE A 31 -3.67 4.79 -21.41
C ILE A 31 -2.68 5.08 -20.27
N LEU A 32 -1.83 6.10 -20.39
CA LEU A 32 -0.88 6.48 -19.34
C LEU A 32 -1.61 6.88 -18.05
N VAL A 33 -2.64 7.73 -18.16
CA VAL A 33 -3.46 8.13 -17.01
C VAL A 33 -4.17 6.93 -16.40
N TYR A 34 -4.77 6.05 -17.20
CA TYR A 34 -5.47 4.85 -16.71
C TYR A 34 -4.53 3.89 -15.95
N ASN A 35 -3.31 3.68 -16.43
CA ASN A 35 -2.33 2.81 -15.77
C ASN A 35 -1.66 3.46 -14.54
N PHE A 36 -1.55 4.80 -14.48
CA PHE A 36 -0.86 5.52 -13.40
C PHE A 36 -1.81 6.10 -12.32
N ALA A 37 -3.12 6.19 -12.60
CA ALA A 37 -4.13 6.69 -11.68
C ALA A 37 -4.30 5.92 -10.35
N PRO A 38 -4.13 4.58 -10.24
CA PRO A 38 -4.38 3.93 -8.95
C PRO A 38 -3.34 4.27 -7.86
N GLY A 39 -2.25 4.98 -8.18
CA GLY A 39 -1.23 5.39 -7.21
C GLY A 39 -1.51 6.70 -6.46
N ILE A 40 -2.25 7.65 -7.07
CA ILE A 40 -2.52 8.96 -6.46
C ILE A 40 -3.65 8.93 -5.44
N GLU A 41 -4.64 8.05 -5.61
CA GLU A 41 -5.72 7.87 -4.63
C GLU A 41 -5.23 7.15 -3.35
N GLN A 42 -4.29 6.20 -3.49
CA GLN A 42 -3.67 5.52 -2.36
C GLN A 42 -2.78 6.46 -1.53
N ALA A 43 -2.16 7.48 -2.15
CA ALA A 43 -1.34 8.46 -1.44
C ALA A 43 -2.17 9.44 -0.59
N LEU A 44 -3.42 9.72 -0.98
CA LEU A 44 -4.30 10.64 -0.26
C LEU A 44 -5.18 9.95 0.80
N ILE A 45 -5.55 8.68 0.59
CA ILE A 45 -6.43 7.91 1.49
C ILE A 45 -5.65 6.91 2.36
N GLY A 46 -4.38 6.62 2.04
CA GLY A 46 -3.58 5.60 2.74
C GLY A 46 -3.19 5.92 4.18
N SER A 47 -3.23 7.19 4.60
CA SER A 47 -2.78 7.62 5.94
C SER A 47 -3.82 7.42 7.05
N THR A 48 -5.11 7.40 6.74
CA THR A 48 -6.18 7.16 7.73
C THR A 48 -6.36 5.67 8.02
N THR A 49 -6.31 4.82 6.98
CA THR A 49 -6.52 3.37 7.13
C THR A 49 -5.50 2.69 8.06
N MET A 50 -4.26 3.18 8.12
CA MET A 50 -3.23 2.65 9.01
C MET A 50 -3.50 3.00 10.48
N ARG A 51 -3.78 4.28 10.80
CA ARG A 51 -4.08 4.71 12.17
C ARG A 51 -5.40 4.14 12.69
N ASP A 52 -6.40 4.01 11.83
CA ASP A 52 -7.69 3.43 12.19
C ASP A 52 -7.57 1.92 12.44
N ARG A 53 -6.75 1.22 11.65
CA ARG A 53 -6.42 -0.20 11.89
C ARG A 53 -5.61 -0.38 13.14
N GLU A 54 -4.62 0.46 13.40
CA GLU A 54 -3.83 0.41 14.62
C GLU A 54 -4.73 0.65 15.83
N ALA A 55 -5.54 1.70 15.83
CA ALA A 55 -6.53 1.93 16.89
C ALA A 55 -7.55 0.78 17.03
N ALA A 56 -7.89 0.07 15.96
CA ALA A 56 -8.73 -1.13 16.04
C ALA A 56 -7.97 -2.31 16.65
N ILE A 57 -6.68 -2.50 16.32
CA ILE A 57 -5.80 -3.50 16.91
C ILE A 57 -5.60 -3.20 18.41
N GLU A 58 -5.28 -1.96 18.76
CA GLU A 58 -5.18 -1.46 20.15
C GLU A 58 -6.44 -1.78 20.96
N ARG A 59 -7.62 -1.47 20.41
CA ARG A 59 -8.91 -1.77 21.06
C ARG A 59 -9.22 -3.26 21.12
N SER A 60 -8.73 -4.05 20.15
CA SER A 60 -8.94 -5.50 20.11
C SER A 60 -8.00 -6.27 21.05
N ALA A 61 -6.82 -5.72 21.34
CA ALA A 61 -5.84 -6.29 22.25
C ALA A 61 -6.24 -6.00 23.71
N TYR A 62 -7.27 -6.69 24.19
CA TYR A 62 -7.71 -6.62 25.59
C TYR A 62 -7.16 -7.80 26.39
N TYR A 63 -6.32 -7.50 27.39
CA TYR A 63 -5.86 -8.49 28.36
C TYR A 63 -6.54 -8.23 29.71
N SER A 64 -7.12 -9.29 30.29
CA SER A 64 -7.80 -9.19 31.59
C SER A 64 -6.84 -8.92 32.75
N ASN A 65 -5.60 -9.39 32.64
CA ASN A 65 -4.55 -9.24 33.65
C ASN A 65 -3.17 -9.51 33.04
N CYS A 66 -2.12 -9.20 33.79
CA CYS A 66 -0.74 -9.42 33.39
C CYS A 66 -0.36 -10.89 33.18
N ASN A 67 -1.09 -11.84 33.79
CA ASN A 67 -0.86 -13.27 33.53
C ASN A 67 -1.31 -13.64 32.11
N ALA A 68 -2.44 -13.11 31.64
CA ALA A 68 -2.92 -13.30 30.27
C ALA A 68 -1.97 -12.65 29.26
N ALA A 69 -1.50 -11.44 29.52
CA ALA A 69 -0.49 -10.77 28.69
C ALA A 69 0.84 -11.55 28.61
N ARG A 70 1.30 -12.10 29.75
CA ARG A 70 2.52 -12.92 29.81
C ARG A 70 2.33 -14.27 29.11
N ALA A 71 1.17 -14.90 29.25
CA ALA A 71 0.84 -16.14 28.55
C ALA A 71 0.73 -15.95 27.04
N ALA A 72 0.25 -14.79 26.60
CA ALA A 72 0.25 -14.39 25.19
C ALA A 72 1.63 -13.98 24.66
N GLY A 73 2.65 -13.89 25.52
CA GLY A 73 4.02 -13.52 25.13
C GLY A 73 4.20 -12.05 24.75
N VAL A 74 3.24 -11.18 25.12
CA VAL A 74 3.29 -9.74 24.80
C VAL A 74 3.81 -8.90 25.97
N ALA A 75 3.99 -9.48 27.15
CA ALA A 75 4.60 -8.80 28.29
C ALA A 75 6.13 -8.74 28.14
N PRO A 76 6.80 -7.64 28.53
CA PRO A 76 6.28 -6.40 29.12
C PRO A 76 5.58 -5.48 28.10
N ILE A 77 4.47 -4.84 28.52
CA ILE A 77 3.67 -3.96 27.67
C ILE A 77 4.00 -2.50 28.00
N SER A 78 4.60 -1.78 27.07
CA SER A 78 4.96 -0.36 27.27
C SER A 78 3.82 0.60 26.92
N ARG A 79 3.84 1.80 27.50
CA ARG A 79 2.93 2.89 27.21
C ARG A 79 2.90 3.19 25.71
N GLY A 80 1.71 3.11 25.11
CA GLY A 80 1.51 3.28 23.67
C GLY A 80 1.50 1.97 22.87
N SER A 81 1.66 0.82 23.53
CA SER A 81 1.48 -0.51 22.92
C SER A 81 0.03 -1.01 23.04
N PRO A 82 -0.40 -1.89 22.12
CA PRO A 82 -1.73 -2.49 22.13
C PRO A 82 -1.98 -3.27 23.40
N GLY A 83 -3.01 -2.84 24.13
CA GLY A 83 -3.39 -3.42 25.42
C GLY A 83 -2.67 -2.82 26.63
N TYR A 84 -1.88 -1.75 26.49
CA TYR A 84 -1.38 -1.01 27.66
C TYR A 84 -2.54 -0.34 28.41
N ARG A 85 -2.53 -0.49 29.73
CA ARG A 85 -3.48 0.19 30.62
C ARG A 85 -2.76 0.69 31.87
N PRO A 86 -2.97 1.96 32.27
CA PRO A 86 -2.38 2.49 33.50
C PRO A 86 -2.77 1.68 34.73
N GLU A 87 -3.93 1.03 34.72
CA GLU A 87 -4.36 0.18 35.85
C GLU A 87 -3.56 -1.13 35.99
N MET A 88 -2.79 -1.51 34.97
CA MET A 88 -1.90 -2.69 35.00
C MET A 88 -0.44 -2.33 35.32
N ASP A 89 -0.14 -1.03 35.37
CA ASP A 89 1.16 -0.45 35.66
C ASP A 89 1.16 -0.05 37.14
N GLY A 90 1.65 -0.96 37.99
CA GLY A 90 1.51 -0.85 39.44
C GLY A 90 2.40 0.22 40.07
N ASP A 91 3.52 0.55 39.44
CA ASP A 91 4.50 1.55 39.86
C ASP A 91 4.45 2.83 39.01
N GLY A 92 3.76 2.80 37.87
CA GLY A 92 3.43 3.98 37.08
C GLY A 92 4.59 4.44 36.19
N ASP A 93 5.58 3.60 35.94
CA ASP A 93 6.79 3.92 35.19
C ASP A 93 6.55 3.94 33.67
N GLY A 94 5.37 3.48 33.22
CA GLY A 94 5.01 3.35 31.81
C GLY A 94 5.20 1.95 31.24
N VAL A 95 5.52 0.94 32.05
CA VAL A 95 5.68 -0.45 31.64
C VAL A 95 4.75 -1.34 32.47
N ALA A 96 3.67 -1.80 31.84
CA ALA A 96 2.77 -2.77 32.45
C ALA A 96 3.33 -4.19 32.36
N CYS A 97 2.98 -5.00 33.38
CA CYS A 97 3.23 -6.44 33.37
C CYS A 97 4.71 -6.84 33.34
N GLU A 98 5.56 -6.01 33.94
CA GLU A 98 6.98 -6.31 34.11
C GLU A 98 7.22 -7.68 34.78
N PRO A 99 8.34 -8.34 34.45
CA PRO A 99 8.82 -9.45 35.25
C PRO A 99 9.23 -8.91 36.63
N VAL A 100 8.63 -9.45 37.69
CA VAL A 100 9.04 -9.17 39.07
C VAL A 100 10.54 -9.39 39.20
N ARG A 101 11.29 -8.30 39.35
CA ARG A 101 12.71 -8.34 39.68
C ARG A 101 12.79 -8.46 41.20
N PHE A 102 13.16 -9.66 41.65
CA PHE A 102 13.41 -9.97 43.06
C PHE A 102 14.75 -9.39 43.51
#